data_AF-A0A257NXY4-F1
#
_entry.id   AF-A0A257NXY4-F1
#
_cell.length_a   1.000
_cell.length_b   1.000
_cell.length_c   1.000
_cell.angle_alpha   90.00
_cell.angle_beta   90.00
_cell.angle_gamma   90.00
#
_symmetry.space_group_name_H-M   'P 1'
#
loop_
_entity.id
_entity.type
_entity.pdbx_description
1 polymer ?
#
loop_
_entity_poly.entity_id
_entity_poly.type
_entity_poly.pdbx_seq_one_letter_code
_entity_poly.pdbx_strand_id
1 'polypeptide(L)'
;MNEAQHTASPPEKKINIVQGEQYVDDHPNTVLTTLLGSCIAACIWDQKLGLGGMNHFLLPGNSGKSRDLPGDSERFGVHAMELLLNGLLRRGAQKKRLQAKLFGGARMIKGLTDIGEMNATFAENFLRAEGIPLIGGSLR
;
A
#
# COMPACT_ATOMS: atom_id res chain seq x y z
N MET A 1 6.53 -49.95 7.40
CA MET A 1 7.25 -48.72 7.06
C MET A 1 6.21 -47.76 6.52
N ASN A 2 5.74 -46.80 7.32
CA ASN A 2 4.75 -45.82 6.89
C ASN A 2 5.49 -44.62 6.31
N GLU A 3 5.35 -44.40 5.02
CA GLU A 3 5.78 -43.17 4.36
C GLU A 3 4.89 -42.02 4.85
N ALA A 4 5.53 -41.00 5.39
CA ALA A 4 4.88 -39.77 5.84
C ALA A 4 4.21 -39.10 4.63
N GLN A 5 2.89 -38.90 4.72
CA GLN A 5 2.12 -38.12 3.76
C GLN A 5 2.62 -36.68 3.78
N HIS A 6 3.30 -36.28 2.71
CA HIS A 6 3.66 -34.90 2.43
C HIS A 6 2.37 -34.16 2.04
N THR A 7 1.69 -33.53 3.01
CA THR A 7 0.52 -32.70 2.72
C THR A 7 1.00 -31.42 2.04
N ALA A 8 0.84 -31.32 0.71
CA ALA A 8 1.12 -30.10 -0.02
C ALA A 8 0.25 -28.96 0.53
N SER A 9 0.87 -27.81 0.84
CA SER A 9 0.16 -26.60 1.23
C SER A 9 -0.86 -26.21 0.14
N PRO A 10 -2.03 -25.67 0.50
CA PRO A 10 -3.01 -25.26 -0.51
C PRO A 10 -2.40 -24.21 -1.45
N PRO A 11 -2.81 -24.17 -2.73
CA PRO A 11 -2.22 -23.26 -3.71
C PRO A 11 -2.39 -21.80 -3.28
N GLU A 12 -1.37 -20.98 -3.56
CA GLU A 12 -1.40 -19.54 -3.33
C GLU A 12 -2.52 -18.87 -4.14
N LYS A 13 -3.33 -18.05 -3.48
CA LYS A 13 -4.31 -17.18 -4.13
C LYS A 13 -3.64 -15.84 -4.44
N LYS A 14 -3.17 -15.66 -5.67
CA LYS A 14 -2.52 -14.42 -6.12
C LYS A 14 -3.54 -13.38 -6.55
N ILE A 15 -3.41 -12.16 -6.04
CA ILE A 15 -4.29 -11.03 -6.35
C ILE A 15 -3.39 -9.87 -6.78
N ASN A 16 -3.51 -9.49 -8.04
CA ASN A 16 -2.78 -8.36 -8.57
C ASN A 16 -3.54 -7.06 -8.33
N ILE A 17 -2.90 -6.11 -7.66
CA ILE A 17 -3.46 -4.79 -7.33
C ILE A 17 -2.93 -3.80 -8.35
N VAL A 18 -3.82 -3.22 -9.16
CA VAL A 18 -3.42 -2.19 -10.13
C VAL A 18 -3.56 -0.80 -9.53
N GLN A 19 -3.00 0.20 -10.22
CA GLN A 19 -3.06 1.59 -9.78
C GLN A 19 -4.52 2.04 -9.55
N GLY A 20 -4.75 2.67 -8.40
CA GLY A 20 -6.07 3.14 -7.96
C GLY A 20 -6.85 2.11 -7.13
N GLU A 21 -6.36 0.86 -7.03
CA GLU A 21 -7.03 -0.19 -6.27
C GLU A 21 -6.45 -0.36 -4.86
N GLN A 22 -7.27 -1.00 -4.02
CA GLN A 22 -6.87 -1.55 -2.73
C GLN A 22 -7.54 -2.90 -2.51
N TYR A 23 -6.88 -3.77 -1.76
CA TYR A 23 -7.46 -5.04 -1.33
C TYR A 23 -7.05 -5.36 0.09
N VAL A 24 -7.97 -5.98 0.83
CA VAL A 24 -7.78 -6.43 2.21
C VAL A 24 -8.19 -7.90 2.29
N ASP A 25 -7.36 -8.73 2.92
CA ASP A 25 -7.61 -10.15 3.15
C ASP A 25 -7.00 -10.62 4.47
N ASP A 26 -7.53 -11.71 5.01
CA ASP A 26 -7.01 -12.45 6.18
C ASP A 26 -6.70 -13.92 5.85
N HIS A 27 -6.92 -14.34 4.61
CA HIS A 27 -6.63 -15.70 4.21
C HIS A 27 -5.10 -15.92 4.12
N PRO A 28 -4.54 -16.93 4.82
CA PRO A 28 -3.08 -17.10 4.97
C PRO A 28 -2.35 -17.41 3.66
N ASN A 29 -3.04 -17.93 2.64
CA ASN A 29 -2.46 -18.23 1.33
C ASN A 29 -2.68 -17.10 0.30
N THR A 30 -3.22 -15.95 0.71
CA THR A 30 -3.39 -14.81 -0.20
C THR A 30 -2.06 -14.08 -0.38
N VAL A 31 -1.68 -13.87 -1.64
CA VAL A 31 -0.49 -13.13 -2.03
C VAL A 31 -0.92 -11.91 -2.84
N LEU A 32 -0.69 -10.72 -2.30
CA LEU A 32 -0.96 -9.47 -3.00
C LEU A 32 0.27 -9.08 -3.82
N THR A 33 0.09 -8.83 -5.11
CA THR A 33 1.18 -8.47 -6.03
C THR A 33 0.89 -7.15 -6.71
N THR A 34 1.94 -6.40 -7.04
CA THR A 34 1.83 -5.21 -7.88
C THR A 34 3.18 -4.88 -8.50
N LEU A 35 3.19 -4.01 -9.51
CA LEU A 35 4.40 -3.50 -10.16
C LEU A 35 4.53 -2.01 -9.87
N LEU A 36 5.70 -1.59 -9.40
CA LEU A 36 5.93 -0.22 -8.95
C LEU A 36 7.02 0.49 -9.75
N GLY A 37 6.81 1.77 -9.98
CA GLY A 37 7.78 2.76 -10.44
C GLY A 37 7.76 3.94 -9.48
N SER A 38 7.37 5.13 -9.96
CA SER A 38 7.19 6.31 -9.10
C SER A 38 5.99 6.20 -8.14
N CYS A 39 5.02 5.33 -8.42
CA CYS A 39 3.89 5.04 -7.55
C CYS A 39 4.31 4.36 -6.23
N ILE A 40 3.36 4.27 -5.29
CA ILE A 40 3.56 3.68 -3.97
C ILE A 40 2.55 2.56 -3.74
N ALA A 41 3.03 1.47 -3.16
CA ALA A 41 2.19 0.52 -2.47
C ALA A 41 2.35 0.68 -0.95
N ALA A 42 1.25 0.94 -0.26
CA ALA A 42 1.18 0.84 1.19
C ALA A 42 0.61 -0.51 1.58
N CYS A 43 1.40 -1.28 2.33
CA CYS A 43 0.97 -2.54 2.93
C CYS A 43 0.72 -2.28 4.42
N ILE A 44 -0.53 -2.41 4.87
CA ILE A 44 -0.94 -2.12 6.26
C ILE A 44 -1.63 -3.36 6.83
N TRP A 45 -1.30 -3.75 8.07
CA TRP A 45 -1.89 -4.94 8.67
C TRP A 45 -1.95 -4.91 10.20
N ASP A 46 -2.86 -5.72 10.76
CA ASP A 46 -2.95 -6.06 12.17
C ASP A 46 -2.42 -7.48 12.38
N GLN A 47 -1.20 -7.60 12.90
CA GLN A 47 -0.52 -8.89 13.06
C GLN A 47 -1.28 -9.86 13.98
N LYS A 48 -2.02 -9.36 14.97
CA LYS A 48 -2.76 -10.22 15.91
C LYS A 48 -3.98 -10.86 15.24
N LEU A 49 -4.60 -10.13 14.31
CA LEU A 49 -5.80 -10.60 13.60
C LEU A 49 -5.45 -11.43 12.36
N GLY A 50 -4.20 -11.39 11.89
CA GLY A 50 -3.81 -12.00 10.61
C GLY A 50 -4.42 -11.28 9.40
N LEU A 51 -4.90 -10.06 9.60
CA LEU A 51 -5.62 -9.27 8.60
C LEU A 51 -4.70 -8.18 8.05
N GLY A 52 -4.58 -8.11 6.73
CA GLY A 52 -3.76 -7.10 6.07
C GLY A 52 -4.31 -6.69 4.72
N GLY A 53 -3.69 -5.68 4.13
CA GLY A 53 -4.04 -5.25 2.80
C GLY A 53 -2.95 -4.42 2.16
N MET A 54 -3.14 -4.16 0.87
CA MET A 54 -2.26 -3.36 0.05
C MET A 54 -3.08 -2.42 -0.82
N ASN A 55 -2.63 -1.19 -0.97
CA ASN A 55 -3.09 -0.30 -2.05
C ASN A 55 -1.99 -0.09 -3.08
N HIS A 56 -2.35 0.52 -4.20
CA HIS A 56 -1.41 1.05 -5.18
C HIS A 56 -1.89 2.44 -5.59
N PHE A 57 -1.19 3.50 -5.16
CA PHE A 57 -1.56 4.86 -5.52
C PHE A 57 -0.45 5.60 -6.26
N LEU A 58 -0.87 6.59 -7.05
CA LEU A 58 -0.02 7.57 -7.69
C LEU A 58 -0.72 8.92 -7.52
N LEU A 59 -0.03 9.90 -6.94
CA LEU A 59 -0.59 11.24 -6.89
C LEU A 59 -0.65 11.79 -8.32
N PRO A 60 -1.73 12.48 -8.71
CA PRO A 60 -1.74 13.21 -9.98
C PRO A 60 -0.62 14.25 -9.91
N GLY A 61 0.32 14.18 -10.84
CA GLY A 61 1.38 15.16 -10.95
C GLY A 61 0.81 16.49 -11.42
N ASN A 62 1.46 17.61 -11.07
CA ASN A 62 1.21 18.91 -11.69
C ASN A 62 1.66 18.88 -13.16
N SER A 63 0.90 18.18 -14.00
CA SER A 63 1.01 18.34 -15.44
C SER A 63 0.50 19.75 -15.71
N GLY A 64 1.37 20.67 -16.13
CA GLY A 64 1.06 22.10 -16.34
C GLY A 64 -0.02 22.40 -17.39
N LYS A 65 -0.92 21.46 -17.67
CA LYS A 65 -2.10 21.55 -18.53
C LYS A 65 -3.43 21.47 -17.78
N SER A 66 -3.43 21.12 -16.50
CA SER A 66 -4.65 21.04 -15.69
C SER A 66 -4.60 22.08 -14.56
N ARG A 67 -5.73 22.77 -14.36
CA ARG A 67 -5.98 23.71 -13.26
C ARG A 67 -6.18 22.93 -11.96
N ASP A 68 -5.27 22.03 -11.62
CA ASP A 68 -5.35 21.29 -10.37
C ASP A 68 -5.25 22.32 -9.23
N LEU A 69 -6.31 22.43 -8.45
CA LEU A 69 -6.33 23.38 -7.33
C LEU A 69 -5.29 22.90 -6.31
N PRO A 70 -4.63 23.81 -5.57
CA PRO A 70 -3.77 23.42 -4.47
C PRO A 70 -4.50 22.43 -3.54
N GLY A 71 -3.98 21.20 -3.44
CA GLY A 71 -4.51 20.14 -2.57
C GLY A 71 -5.27 18.99 -3.25
N ASP A 72 -5.55 19.03 -4.56
CA ASP A 72 -6.27 17.94 -5.23
C ASP A 72 -5.46 16.63 -5.26
N SER A 73 -4.14 16.72 -5.46
CA SER A 73 -3.24 15.56 -5.41
C SER A 73 -3.22 14.92 -4.01
N GLU A 74 -3.12 15.73 -2.96
CA GLU A 74 -3.15 15.24 -1.58
C GLU A 74 -4.47 14.54 -1.24
N ARG A 75 -5.60 15.10 -1.69
CA ARG A 75 -6.93 14.48 -1.50
C ARG A 75 -7.01 13.10 -2.14
N PHE A 76 -6.43 12.92 -3.32
CA PHE A 76 -6.38 11.61 -3.97
C PHE A 76 -5.57 10.60 -3.16
N GLY A 77 -4.38 11.00 -2.69
CA GLY A 77 -3.55 10.17 -1.83
C GLY A 77 -4.26 9.80 -0.52
N VAL A 78 -4.91 10.79 0.12
CA VAL A 78 -5.65 10.59 1.37
C VAL A 78 -6.77 9.59 1.15
N HIS A 79 -7.55 9.77 0.08
CA HIS A 79 -8.63 8.85 -0.27
C HIS A 79 -8.14 7.41 -0.45
N ALA A 80 -7.05 7.19 -1.19
CA ALA A 80 -6.50 5.85 -1.42
C ALA A 80 -6.01 5.18 -0.12
N MET A 81 -5.41 5.94 0.78
CA MET A 81 -4.95 5.44 2.07
C MET A 81 -6.11 5.16 3.03
N GLU A 82 -7.11 6.05 3.07
CA GLU A 82 -8.32 5.90 3.88
C GLU A 82 -9.16 4.71 3.45
N LEU A 83 -9.30 4.44 2.14
CA LEU A 83 -10.03 3.27 1.66
C LEU A 83 -9.43 1.97 2.21
N LEU A 84 -8.10 1.84 2.17
CA LEU A 84 -7.38 0.69 2.73
C LEU A 84 -7.55 0.61 4.24
N LEU A 85 -7.28 1.71 4.95
CA LEU A 85 -7.37 1.77 6.41
C LEU A 85 -8.79 1.41 6.89
N ASN A 86 -9.82 2.03 6.31
CA ASN A 86 -11.21 1.75 6.65
C ASN A 86 -11.60 0.31 6.29
N GLY A 87 -11.04 -0.26 5.22
CA GLY A 87 -11.20 -1.68 4.88
C GLY A 87 -10.73 -2.61 6.00
N LEU A 88 -9.57 -2.31 6.59
CA LEU A 88 -9.03 -3.05 7.73
C LEU A 88 -9.88 -2.85 8.99
N LEU A 89 -10.23 -1.60 9.32
CA LEU A 89 -10.98 -1.27 10.53
C LEU A 89 -12.39 -1.89 10.53
N ARG A 90 -13.08 -1.88 9.38
CA ARG A 90 -14.40 -2.54 9.23
C ARG A 90 -14.35 -4.05 9.47
N ARG A 91 -13.19 -4.68 9.27
CA ARG A 91 -12.96 -6.10 9.52
C ARG A 91 -12.38 -6.39 10.91
N GLY A 92 -12.39 -5.40 11.81
CA GLY A 92 -12.02 -5.58 13.22
C GLY A 92 -10.56 -5.29 13.56
N ALA A 93 -9.76 -4.80 12.60
CA ALA A 93 -8.43 -4.29 12.91
C ALA A 93 -8.51 -3.14 13.91
N GLN A 94 -7.52 -3.02 14.80
CA GLN A 94 -7.43 -1.89 15.72
C GLN A 94 -6.28 -0.98 15.30
N LYS A 95 -6.57 0.32 15.11
CA LYS A 95 -5.59 1.34 14.68
C LYS A 95 -4.27 1.26 15.47
N LYS A 96 -4.36 1.10 16.80
CA LYS A 96 -3.19 0.97 17.72
C LYS A 96 -2.31 -0.28 17.51
N ARG A 97 -2.78 -1.27 16.75
CA ARG A 97 -2.04 -2.50 16.41
C ARG A 97 -1.60 -2.53 14.95
N LEU A 98 -2.03 -1.57 14.15
CA LEU A 98 -1.64 -1.51 12.76
C LEU A 98 -0.15 -1.19 12.67
N GLN A 99 0.48 -1.78 11.68
CA GLN A 99 1.83 -1.44 11.25
C GLN A 99 1.87 -1.47 9.73
N ALA A 100 2.87 -0.80 9.16
CA ALA A 100 2.94 -0.60 7.73
C ALA A 100 4.34 -0.87 7.15
N LYS A 101 4.34 -1.23 5.86
CA LYS A 101 5.51 -1.21 4.99
C LYS A 101 5.15 -0.45 3.72
N LEU A 102 6.11 0.31 3.20
CA LEU A 102 5.94 1.09 1.97
C LEU A 102 6.94 0.63 0.91
N PHE A 103 6.50 0.59 -0.34
CA PHE A 103 7.33 0.18 -1.48
C PHE A 103 7.10 1.13 -2.66
N GLY A 104 8.11 1.29 -3.52
CA GLY A 104 8.03 2.10 -4.74
C GLY A 104 8.67 3.48 -4.56
N GLY A 105 8.17 4.48 -5.28
CA GLY A 105 8.72 5.84 -5.23
C GLY A 105 10.00 6.01 -6.07
N ALA A 106 10.22 5.13 -7.05
CA ALA A 106 11.40 5.17 -7.90
C ALA A 106 11.45 6.44 -8.76
N ARG A 107 12.66 6.96 -8.93
CA ARG A 107 12.91 8.13 -9.79
C ARG A 107 13.11 7.69 -11.24
N MET A 108 12.07 7.84 -12.04
CA MET A 108 12.07 7.37 -13.44
C MET A 108 12.90 8.24 -14.40
N ILE A 109 12.99 9.58 -14.18
CA ILE A 109 13.68 10.50 -15.11
C ILE A 109 14.48 11.57 -14.32
N LYS A 110 15.78 11.75 -14.65
CA LYS A 110 16.60 12.87 -14.15
C LYS A 110 16.19 14.16 -14.88
N GLY A 111 15.80 15.20 -14.14
CA GLY A 111 15.51 16.55 -14.67
C GLY A 111 14.05 16.99 -14.68
N LEU A 112 13.10 16.12 -14.34
CA LEU A 112 11.69 16.50 -14.05
C LEU A 112 11.40 16.44 -12.54
N THR A 113 10.30 17.07 -12.13
CA THR A 113 9.73 16.97 -10.77
C THR A 113 9.70 15.51 -10.33
N ASP A 114 10.26 15.23 -9.17
CA ASP A 114 10.40 13.87 -8.67
C ASP A 114 9.05 13.39 -8.10
N ILE A 115 8.23 12.80 -8.98
CA ILE A 115 6.92 12.23 -8.61
C ILE A 115 7.09 11.10 -7.59
N GLY A 116 8.15 10.31 -7.71
CA GLY A 116 8.48 9.26 -6.75
C GLY A 116 8.70 9.85 -5.36
N GLU A 117 9.43 10.97 -5.29
CA GLU A 117 9.62 11.72 -4.05
C GLU A 117 8.32 12.18 -3.42
N MET A 118 7.50 12.88 -4.19
CA MET A 118 6.24 13.41 -3.68
C MET A 118 5.33 12.29 -3.15
N ASN A 119 5.21 11.17 -3.87
CA ASN A 119 4.35 10.07 -3.44
C ASN A 119 4.86 9.40 -2.14
N ALA A 120 6.18 9.20 -2.03
CA ALA A 120 6.78 8.59 -0.85
C ALA A 120 6.66 9.50 0.38
N THR A 121 6.99 10.78 0.24
CA THR A 121 6.85 11.76 1.32
C THR A 121 5.40 11.86 1.78
N PHE A 122 4.45 11.85 0.84
CA PHE A 122 3.03 11.80 1.16
C PHE A 122 2.67 10.55 2.00
N ALA A 123 3.08 9.35 1.57
CA ALA A 123 2.78 8.11 2.29
C ALA A 123 3.35 8.09 3.71
N GLU A 124 4.60 8.52 3.88
CA GLU A 124 5.26 8.60 5.18
C GLU A 124 4.56 9.60 6.11
N ASN A 125 4.19 10.76 5.59
CA ASN A 125 3.46 11.78 6.35
C ASN A 125 2.07 11.29 6.75
N PHE A 126 1.36 10.61 5.86
CA PHE A 126 0.06 10.00 6.15
C PHE A 126 0.16 9.00 7.31
N LEU A 127 1.11 8.05 7.24
CA LEU A 127 1.30 7.06 8.31
C LEU A 127 1.65 7.73 9.64
N ARG A 128 2.49 8.76 9.62
CA ARG A 128 2.86 9.53 10.81
C ARG A 128 1.65 10.24 11.42
N ALA A 129 0.84 10.90 10.61
CA ALA A 129 -0.38 11.59 11.05
C ALA A 129 -1.39 10.61 11.66
N GLU A 130 -1.50 9.41 11.08
CA GLU A 130 -2.36 8.34 11.59
C GLU A 130 -1.76 7.57 12.78
N GLY A 131 -0.51 7.85 13.17
CA GLY A 131 0.16 7.13 14.25
C GLY A 131 0.42 5.65 13.94
N ILE A 132 0.54 5.29 12.66
CA ILE A 132 0.83 3.93 12.20
C ILE A 132 2.35 3.79 12.00
N PRO A 133 3.04 2.90 12.74
CA PRO A 133 4.48 2.72 12.60
C PRO A 133 4.86 2.14 11.22
N LEU A 134 5.82 2.80 10.56
CA LEU A 134 6.50 2.28 9.38
C LEU A 134 7.64 1.36 9.82
N ILE A 135 7.45 0.05 9.68
CA ILE A 135 8.40 -0.95 10.21
C ILE A 135 9.41 -1.46 9.17
N GLY A 136 9.34 -0.93 7.95
CA GLY A 136 10.27 -1.28 6.87
C GLY A 136 9.69 -0.98 5.50
N GLY A 137 10.40 -1.40 4.47
CA GLY A 137 10.00 -1.13 3.10
C GLY A 137 11.20 -1.02 2.17
N SER A 138 10.89 -0.76 0.90
CA SER A 138 11.87 -0.39 -0.13
C SER A 138 11.31 0.83 -0.85
N LEU A 139 11.50 1.98 -0.21
CA LEU A 139 11.13 3.28 -0.77
C LEU A 139 12.36 3.90 -1.46
N ARG A 140 12.13 4.38 -2.69
CA ARG A 140 13.06 5.03 -3.63
C ARG A 140 13.96 4.10 -4.43
#